data_AF-A0AAC8QDK4-F1
#
_entry.id   AF-A0AAC8QDK4-F1
#
_cell.length_a   1.000
_cell.length_b   1.000
_cell.length_c   1.000
_cell.angle_alpha   90.00
_cell.angle_beta   90.00
_cell.angle_gamma   90.00
#
_symmetry.space_group_name_H-M   'P 1'
#
loop_
_entity.id
_entity.type
_entity.pdbx_description
1 polymer ?
#
loop_
_entity_poly.entity_id
_entity_poly.type
_entity_poly.pdbx_seq_one_letter_code
_entity_poly.pdbx_strand_id
1 'polypeptide(L)'
;MHLGATIRLLRVDAGLSLRDLARRIGVSSAYLSRVENGLDAVPTPERLAAIARELDVPPTLLMDAAHRVSPFVAHYLEQVPGASMLFLELARRNLSGPQLARVREFLDTEFPVRASGQETPIPALASLLAPERMVLRLTCTALEDALDVAAGRLAAACPGVSALRLVTELKRREAEASSMVGGGVVVPHAFIEHTTPLAALVTLAKPLTAETPDRVPLQLLVVLVGGERGRAHLMRLAHVARLASHGLAERLANEDQPQQVLAHLTELEALR
;
A
#
# COMPACT_ATOMS: atom_id res chain seq x y z
N MET A 1 0.49 -12.77 -6.76
CA MET A 1 -0.16 -12.13 -5.59
C MET A 1 0.89 -12.00 -4.50
N HIS A 2 1.09 -10.79 -3.98
CA HIS A 2 2.28 -10.41 -3.20
C HIS A 2 1.95 -10.00 -1.74
N LEU A 3 0.81 -10.48 -1.23
CA LEU A 3 0.36 -10.29 0.14
C LEU A 3 1.44 -10.66 1.18
N GLY A 4 2.19 -11.74 0.94
CA GLY A 4 3.26 -12.18 1.84
C GLY A 4 4.30 -11.09 2.11
N ALA A 5 4.73 -10.39 1.05
CA ALA A 5 5.68 -9.30 1.17
C ALA A 5 5.10 -8.09 1.90
N THR A 6 3.79 -7.83 1.72
CA THR A 6 3.06 -6.79 2.45
C THR A 6 3.02 -7.09 3.95
N ILE A 7 2.69 -8.34 4.34
CA ILE A 7 2.70 -8.77 5.74
C ILE A 7 4.10 -8.63 6.34
N ARG A 8 5.14 -9.07 5.60
CA ARG A 8 6.53 -8.93 6.02
C ARG A 8 6.92 -7.48 6.26
N LEU A 9 6.60 -6.59 5.32
CA LEU A 9 6.87 -5.16 5.41
C LEU A 9 6.24 -4.58 6.69
N LEU A 10 4.92 -4.75 6.85
CA LEU A 10 4.18 -4.23 7.99
C LEU A 10 4.67 -4.81 9.31
N ARG A 11 5.00 -6.11 9.35
CA ARG A 11 5.53 -6.77 10.55
C ARG A 11 6.88 -6.18 10.97
N VAL A 12 7.81 -6.01 10.02
CA VAL A 12 9.13 -5.43 10.30
C VAL A 12 9.00 -3.99 10.77
N ASP A 13 8.14 -3.18 10.15
CA ASP A 13 7.94 -1.78 10.55
C ASP A 13 7.15 -1.61 11.84
N ALA A 14 6.33 -2.58 12.22
CA ALA A 14 5.74 -2.68 13.55
C ALA A 14 6.75 -3.12 14.63
N GLY A 15 7.99 -3.44 14.26
CA GLY A 15 9.03 -3.90 15.18
C GLY A 15 8.83 -5.34 15.68
N LEU A 16 8.00 -6.13 14.99
CA LEU A 16 7.68 -7.49 15.40
C LEU A 16 8.64 -8.49 14.73
N SER A 17 9.22 -9.38 15.53
CA SER A 17 9.92 -10.53 14.97
C SER A 17 8.92 -11.51 14.34
N LEU A 18 9.41 -12.35 13.42
CA LEU A 18 8.60 -13.40 12.81
C LEU A 18 8.03 -14.37 13.87
N ARG A 19 8.82 -14.69 14.90
CA ARG A 19 8.39 -15.55 16.02
C ARG A 19 7.31 -14.87 16.88
N ASP A 20 7.41 -13.56 17.08
CA ASP A 20 6.42 -12.82 17.88
C ASP A 20 5.07 -12.79 17.20
N LEU A 21 5.02 -12.41 15.92
CA LEU A 21 3.74 -12.39 15.19
C LEU A 21 3.14 -13.79 15.09
N ALA A 22 3.94 -14.81 14.75
CA ALA A 22 3.47 -16.19 14.65
C ALA A 22 2.84 -16.69 15.95
N ARG A 23 3.49 -16.43 17.09
CA ARG A 23 2.97 -16.76 18.43
C ARG A 23 1.66 -16.04 18.74
N ARG A 24 1.57 -14.74 18.45
CA ARG A 24 0.37 -13.92 18.70
C ARG A 24 -0.85 -14.39 17.89
N ILE A 25 -0.64 -14.85 16.65
CA ILE A 25 -1.73 -15.36 15.79
C ILE A 25 -1.92 -16.88 15.88
N GLY A 26 -1.21 -17.57 16.78
CA GLY A 26 -1.38 -19.00 17.04
C GLY A 26 -0.91 -19.93 15.91
N VAL A 27 0.13 -19.57 15.16
CA VAL A 27 0.71 -20.39 14.07
C VAL A 27 2.20 -20.64 14.28
N SER A 28 2.79 -21.55 13.51
CA SER A 28 4.23 -21.78 13.54
C SER A 28 4.99 -20.67 12.80
N SER A 29 6.21 -20.36 13.25
CA SER A 29 7.11 -19.45 12.54
C SER A 29 7.47 -19.97 11.15
N ALA A 30 7.55 -21.29 10.97
CA ALA A 30 7.76 -21.90 9.66
C ALA A 30 6.62 -21.58 8.69
N TYR A 31 5.36 -21.71 9.15
CA TYR A 31 4.19 -21.35 8.35
C TYR A 31 4.20 -19.86 7.97
N LEU A 32 4.38 -18.96 8.95
CA LEU A 32 4.38 -17.52 8.68
C LEU A 32 5.50 -17.12 7.71
N SER A 33 6.69 -17.73 7.84
CA SER A 33 7.79 -17.53 6.90
C SER A 33 7.43 -17.96 5.47
N ARG A 34 6.79 -19.12 5.28
CA ARG A 34 6.35 -19.54 3.93
C ARG A 34 5.32 -18.57 3.36
N VAL A 35 4.37 -18.11 4.17
CA VAL A 35 3.37 -17.11 3.75
C VAL A 35 4.07 -15.82 3.31
N GLU A 36 4.98 -15.28 4.10
CA GLU A 36 5.68 -14.02 3.81
C GLU A 36 6.55 -14.10 2.54
N ASN A 37 7.07 -15.27 2.23
CA ASN A 37 7.87 -15.52 1.02
C ASN A 37 7.02 -15.98 -0.18
N GLY A 38 5.69 -15.99 -0.07
CA GLY A 38 4.79 -16.41 -1.16
C GLY A 38 4.87 -17.91 -1.50
N LEU A 39 5.38 -18.73 -0.57
CA LEU A 39 5.55 -20.18 -0.71
C LEU A 39 4.35 -20.99 -0.17
N ASP A 40 3.32 -20.30 0.35
CA ASP A 40 2.11 -20.91 0.88
C ASP A 40 0.87 -20.26 0.24
N ALA A 41 -0.27 -20.92 0.38
CA ALA A 41 -1.53 -20.35 -0.04
C ALA A 41 -1.88 -19.09 0.76
N VAL A 42 -2.72 -18.24 0.17
CA VAL A 42 -3.25 -17.05 0.84
C VAL A 42 -3.92 -17.48 2.16
N PRO A 43 -3.57 -16.86 3.31
CA PRO A 43 -4.18 -17.19 4.60
C PRO A 43 -5.72 -17.06 4.57
N THR A 44 -6.39 -17.81 5.45
CA THR A 44 -7.86 -17.72 5.61
C THR A 44 -8.27 -16.30 6.04
N PRO A 45 -9.51 -15.86 5.80
CA PRO A 45 -9.93 -14.52 6.19
C PRO A 45 -9.81 -14.27 7.70
N GLU A 46 -10.04 -15.30 8.51
CA GLU A 46 -9.89 -15.25 9.97
C GLU A 46 -8.42 -15.04 10.35
N ARG A 47 -7.50 -15.71 9.64
CA ARG A 47 -6.06 -15.51 9.83
C ARG A 47 -5.61 -14.12 9.37
N LEU A 48 -6.13 -13.62 8.25
CA LEU A 48 -5.84 -12.26 7.79
C LEU A 48 -6.34 -11.22 8.79
N ALA A 49 -7.54 -11.42 9.34
CA ALA A 49 -8.08 -10.56 10.40
C ALA A 49 -7.24 -10.62 11.68
N ALA A 50 -6.71 -11.79 12.06
CA ALA A 50 -5.81 -11.92 13.19
C ALA A 50 -4.46 -11.20 12.96
N ILE A 51 -3.88 -11.36 11.78
CA ILE A 51 -2.65 -10.64 11.37
C ILE A 51 -2.89 -9.13 11.39
N ALA A 52 -3.98 -8.67 10.76
CA ALA A 52 -4.33 -7.24 10.70
C ALA A 52 -4.46 -6.62 12.10
N ARG A 53 -5.10 -7.33 13.03
CA ARG A 53 -5.26 -6.88 14.43
C ARG A 53 -3.92 -6.73 15.15
N GLU A 54 -3.01 -7.69 14.99
CA GLU A 54 -1.68 -7.63 15.62
C GLU A 54 -0.79 -6.54 14.99
N LEU A 55 -1.04 -6.19 13.73
CA LEU A 55 -0.35 -5.11 13.01
C LEU A 55 -1.04 -3.75 13.16
N ASP A 56 -2.15 -3.68 13.91
CA ASP A 56 -2.96 -2.48 14.13
C ASP A 56 -3.46 -1.80 12.83
N VAL A 57 -3.78 -2.61 11.81
CA VAL A 57 -4.36 -2.17 10.52
C VAL A 57 -5.75 -2.76 10.30
N PRO A 58 -6.66 -2.10 9.55
CA PRO A 58 -7.94 -2.67 9.16
C PRO A 58 -7.79 -3.99 8.41
N PRO A 59 -8.55 -5.05 8.76
CA PRO A 59 -8.54 -6.32 8.03
C PRO A 59 -8.86 -6.19 6.54
N THR A 60 -9.73 -5.23 6.19
CA THR A 60 -10.11 -4.94 4.80
C THR A 60 -8.91 -4.64 3.91
N LEU A 61 -7.90 -3.92 4.40
CA LEU A 61 -6.69 -3.63 3.62
C LEU A 61 -5.93 -4.90 3.21
N LEU A 62 -5.75 -5.85 4.14
CA LEU A 62 -5.06 -7.11 3.84
C LEU A 62 -5.93 -8.04 2.99
N MET A 63 -7.25 -7.98 3.15
CA MET A 63 -8.19 -8.72 2.31
C MET A 63 -8.20 -8.21 0.86
N ASP A 64 -8.21 -6.90 0.66
CA ASP A 64 -8.13 -6.26 -0.66
C ASP A 64 -6.80 -6.58 -1.35
N ALA A 65 -5.69 -6.48 -0.62
CA ALA A 65 -4.36 -6.87 -1.12
C ALA A 65 -4.27 -8.36 -1.48
N ALA A 66 -5.14 -9.18 -0.88
CA ALA A 66 -5.28 -10.60 -1.18
C ALA A 66 -6.31 -10.90 -2.28
N HIS A 67 -6.96 -9.87 -2.86
CA HIS A 67 -8.14 -10.00 -3.72
C HIS A 67 -9.23 -10.90 -3.13
N ARG A 68 -9.43 -10.82 -1.81
CA ARG A 68 -10.44 -11.59 -1.08
C ARG A 68 -11.58 -10.69 -0.63
N VAL A 69 -12.79 -11.20 -0.77
CA VAL A 69 -13.98 -10.57 -0.19
C VAL A 69 -13.98 -10.80 1.32
N SER A 70 -14.30 -9.75 2.09
CA SER A 70 -14.45 -9.85 3.55
C SER A 70 -15.51 -10.91 3.91
N PRO A 71 -15.28 -11.75 4.95
CA PRO A 71 -16.29 -12.68 5.45
C PRO A 71 -17.61 -12.00 5.80
N PHE A 72 -17.54 -10.73 6.22
CA PHE A 72 -18.72 -9.93 6.49
C PHE A 72 -19.57 -9.71 5.24
N VAL A 73 -18.94 -9.38 4.11
CA VAL A 73 -19.63 -9.19 2.83
C VAL A 73 -20.21 -10.52 2.34
N ALA A 74 -19.42 -11.60 2.40
CA ALA A 74 -19.91 -12.93 2.02
C ALA A 74 -21.16 -13.33 2.84
N HIS A 75 -21.09 -13.17 4.16
CA HIS A 75 -22.22 -13.46 5.05
C HIS A 75 -23.43 -12.58 4.78
N TYR A 76 -23.22 -11.28 4.51
CA TYR A 76 -24.31 -10.37 4.17
C TYR A 76 -25.02 -10.77 2.87
N LEU A 77 -24.27 -11.16 1.84
CA LEU A 77 -24.84 -11.65 0.57
C LEU A 77 -25.65 -12.93 0.75
N GLU A 78 -25.24 -13.82 1.65
CA GLU A 78 -26.00 -15.02 2.01
C GLU A 78 -27.30 -14.68 2.75
N GLN A 79 -27.28 -13.68 3.62
CA GLN A 79 -28.43 -13.30 4.44
C GLN A 79 -29.45 -12.41 3.72
N VAL A 80 -29.03 -11.63 2.72
CA VAL A 80 -29.88 -10.65 2.03
C VAL A 80 -29.95 -11.00 0.54
N PRO A 81 -30.97 -11.79 0.11
CA PRO A 81 -31.08 -12.26 -1.28
C PRO A 81 -31.05 -11.15 -2.35
N GLY A 82 -31.54 -9.95 -2.03
CA GLY A 82 -31.53 -8.80 -2.93
C GLY A 82 -30.16 -8.10 -3.08
N ALA A 83 -29.24 -8.28 -2.13
CA ALA A 83 -27.94 -7.63 -2.15
C ALA A 83 -27.07 -8.13 -3.31
N SER A 84 -27.08 -9.45 -3.56
CA SER A 84 -26.37 -10.05 -4.69
C SER A 84 -26.80 -9.46 -6.03
N MET A 85 -28.10 -9.21 -6.22
CA MET A 85 -28.62 -8.59 -7.43
C MET A 85 -28.15 -7.15 -7.59
N LEU A 86 -28.14 -6.36 -6.51
CA LEU A 86 -27.59 -5.00 -6.54
C LEU A 86 -26.12 -4.99 -6.95
N PHE A 87 -25.28 -5.87 -6.39
CA PHE A 87 -23.87 -5.96 -6.78
C PHE A 87 -23.70 -6.35 -8.25
N LEU A 88 -24.47 -7.32 -8.75
CA LEU A 88 -24.48 -7.69 -10.16
C LEU A 88 -24.90 -6.52 -11.06
N GLU A 89 -25.86 -5.72 -10.60
CA GLU A 89 -26.33 -4.54 -11.29
C GLU A 89 -25.29 -3.42 -11.39
N LEU A 90 -24.52 -3.19 -10.32
CA LEU A 90 -23.38 -2.28 -10.33
C LEU A 90 -22.28 -2.80 -11.29
N ALA A 91 -21.99 -4.10 -11.23
CA ALA A 91 -20.97 -4.74 -12.07
C ALA A 91 -21.34 -4.72 -13.57
N ARG A 92 -22.60 -5.04 -13.93
CA ARG A 92 -23.08 -5.02 -15.33
C ARG A 92 -23.03 -3.63 -15.96
N ARG A 93 -23.21 -2.59 -15.15
CA ARG A 93 -23.11 -1.19 -15.58
C ARG A 93 -21.66 -0.68 -15.57
N ASN A 94 -20.72 -1.51 -15.12
CA ASN A 94 -19.29 -1.23 -15.06
C ASN A 94 -18.99 0.13 -14.42
N LEU A 95 -19.60 0.38 -13.24
CA LEU A 95 -19.43 1.66 -12.54
C LEU A 95 -17.94 1.92 -12.27
N SER A 96 -17.49 3.13 -12.59
CA SER A 96 -16.13 3.59 -12.30
C SER A 96 -15.97 3.91 -10.81
N GLY A 97 -14.72 4.00 -10.33
CA GLY A 97 -14.41 4.43 -8.95
C GLY A 97 -15.13 5.72 -8.55
N PRO A 98 -15.09 6.80 -9.36
CA PRO A 98 -15.85 8.02 -9.08
C PRO A 98 -17.38 7.82 -9.00
N GLN A 99 -17.95 6.90 -9.78
CA GLN A 99 -19.38 6.59 -9.71
C GLN A 99 -19.72 5.77 -8.45
N LEU A 100 -18.87 4.81 -8.08
CA LEU A 100 -19.00 4.07 -6.82
C LEU A 100 -18.86 4.99 -5.60
N ALA A 101 -17.98 5.99 -5.66
CA ALA A 101 -17.86 7.00 -4.61
C ALA A 101 -19.16 7.79 -4.40
N ARG A 102 -19.91 8.10 -5.46
CA ARG A 102 -21.24 8.71 -5.36
C ARG A 102 -22.27 7.78 -4.72
N VAL A 103 -22.23 6.48 -5.04
CA VAL A 103 -23.09 5.48 -4.38
C VAL A 103 -22.75 5.41 -2.88
N ARG A 104 -21.46 5.45 -2.52
CA ARG A 104 -21.00 5.50 -1.13
C ARG A 104 -21.54 6.73 -0.40
N GLU A 105 -21.41 7.91 -1.00
CA GLU A 105 -21.90 9.17 -0.43
C GLU A 105 -23.42 9.13 -0.17
N PHE A 106 -24.18 8.57 -1.11
CA PHE A 106 -25.61 8.32 -0.92
C PHE A 106 -25.88 7.37 0.26
N LEU A 107 -25.13 6.25 0.36
CA LEU A 107 -25.28 5.30 1.47
C LEU A 107 -24.94 5.93 2.82
N ASP A 108 -23.88 6.73 2.90
CA ASP A 108 -23.47 7.40 4.15
C ASP A 108 -24.51 8.44 4.61
N THR A 109 -25.18 9.09 3.66
CA THR A 109 -26.22 10.10 3.92
C THR A 109 -27.54 9.47 4.36
N GLU A 110 -28.01 8.45 3.63
CA GLU A 110 -29.32 7.84 3.84
C GLU A 110 -29.30 6.71 4.89
N PHE A 111 -28.18 6.00 5.01
CA PHE A 111 -28.01 4.81 5.86
C PHE A 111 -26.73 4.90 6.72
N PRO A 112 -26.62 5.90 7.60
CA PRO A 112 -25.41 6.11 8.39
C PRO A 112 -25.13 4.89 9.29
N VAL A 113 -23.94 4.32 9.14
CA VAL A 113 -23.46 3.24 10.03
C VAL A 113 -23.15 3.85 11.40
N ARG A 114 -23.75 3.31 12.47
CA ARG A 114 -23.34 3.65 13.84
C ARG A 114 -21.88 3.22 14.00
N ALA A 115 -20.96 4.17 14.07
CA ALA A 115 -19.53 3.91 14.11
C ALA A 115 -19.16 2.91 15.22
N SER A 116 -18.97 1.64 14.86
CA SER A 116 -18.34 0.64 15.72
C SER A 116 -16.83 0.88 15.69
N GLY A 117 -16.37 1.89 16.42
CA GLY A 117 -14.98 2.34 16.40
C GLY A 117 -14.65 3.09 15.12
N GLN A 118 -14.13 4.30 15.24
CA GLN A 118 -13.70 5.10 14.09
C GLN A 118 -12.60 4.34 13.33
N GLU A 119 -12.94 3.73 12.18
CA GLU A 119 -11.93 3.43 11.18
C GLU A 119 -11.36 4.78 10.73
N THR A 120 -10.18 5.12 11.22
CA THR A 120 -9.46 6.30 10.74
C THR A 120 -9.35 6.19 9.22
N PRO A 121 -9.82 7.19 8.46
CA PRO A 121 -9.76 7.14 7.01
C PRO A 121 -8.34 6.83 6.59
N ILE A 122 -8.16 5.82 5.73
CA ILE A 122 -6.83 5.51 5.18
C ILE A 122 -6.33 6.80 4.51
N PRO A 123 -5.19 7.38 4.93
CA PRO A 123 -4.71 8.61 4.30
C PRO A 123 -4.46 8.37 2.81
N ALA A 124 -4.95 9.28 1.95
CA ALA A 124 -4.69 9.20 0.52
C ALA A 124 -3.19 9.42 0.25
N LEU A 125 -2.60 8.60 -0.61
CA LEU A 125 -1.26 8.80 -1.14
C LEU A 125 -1.20 10.08 -1.98
N ALA A 126 -2.26 10.38 -2.75
CA ALA A 126 -2.32 11.59 -3.58
C ALA A 126 -2.11 12.87 -2.75
N SER A 127 -2.62 12.94 -1.51
CA SER A 127 -2.44 14.11 -0.64
C SER A 127 -1.03 14.28 -0.07
N LEU A 128 -0.17 13.26 -0.17
CA LEU A 128 1.22 13.33 0.29
C LEU A 128 2.18 13.77 -0.82
N LEU A 129 1.71 13.76 -2.06
CA LEU A 129 2.50 14.06 -3.25
C LEU A 129 2.34 15.53 -3.67
N ALA A 130 3.37 16.04 -4.34
CA ALA A 130 3.31 17.31 -5.07
C ALA A 130 4.05 17.13 -6.39
N PRO A 131 3.73 17.91 -7.45
CA PRO A 131 4.34 17.75 -8.77
C PRO A 131 5.88 17.75 -8.74
N GLU A 132 6.49 18.55 -7.87
CA GLU A 132 7.95 18.68 -7.75
C GLU A 132 8.62 17.44 -7.13
N ARG A 133 7.82 16.56 -6.51
CA ARG A 133 8.26 15.29 -5.92
C ARG A 133 7.89 14.07 -6.78
N MET A 134 7.37 14.31 -7.99
CA MET A 134 7.12 13.28 -8.98
C MET A 134 8.22 13.30 -10.02
N VAL A 135 8.92 12.18 -10.19
CA VAL A 135 9.93 12.00 -11.23
C VAL A 135 9.43 10.92 -12.17
N LEU A 136 9.04 11.33 -13.37
CA LEU A 136 8.43 10.43 -14.33
C LEU A 136 9.47 9.91 -15.32
N ARG A 137 9.39 8.61 -15.60
CA ARG A 137 10.23 7.91 -16.59
C ARG A 137 11.73 8.15 -16.35
N LEU A 138 12.16 7.99 -15.10
CA LEU A 138 13.57 8.05 -14.72
C LEU A 138 14.34 6.94 -15.45
N THR A 139 15.45 7.31 -16.09
CA THR A 139 16.41 6.35 -16.63
C THR A 139 17.48 6.10 -15.58
N CYS A 140 17.53 4.87 -15.06
CA CYS A 140 18.57 4.44 -14.13
C CYS A 140 18.87 2.95 -14.31
N THR A 141 19.91 2.48 -13.62
CA THR A 141 20.38 1.08 -13.71
C THR A 141 20.24 0.31 -12.40
N ALA A 142 20.10 1.02 -11.28
CA ALA A 142 19.92 0.44 -9.97
C ALA A 142 18.81 1.16 -9.18
N LEU A 143 18.27 0.45 -8.17
CA LEU A 143 17.32 1.02 -7.22
C LEU A 143 17.93 2.23 -6.48
N GLU A 144 19.23 2.15 -6.18
CA GLU A 144 19.98 3.19 -5.50
C GLU A 144 19.96 4.52 -6.24
N ASP A 145 20.15 4.51 -7.56
CA ASP A 145 20.08 5.72 -8.40
C ASP A 145 18.71 6.43 -8.25
N ALA A 146 17.63 5.64 -8.21
CA ALA A 146 16.27 6.15 -8.06
C ALA A 146 16.01 6.66 -6.63
N LEU A 147 16.61 6.04 -5.61
CA LEU A 147 16.60 6.53 -4.23
C LEU A 147 17.34 7.86 -4.09
N ASP A 148 18.50 8.02 -4.74
CA ASP A 148 19.28 9.26 -4.74
C ASP A 148 18.45 10.42 -5.32
N VAL A 149 17.76 10.18 -6.44
CA VAL A 149 16.86 11.16 -7.07
C VAL A 149 15.65 11.48 -6.17
N ALA A 150 14.99 10.47 -5.61
CA ALA A 150 13.83 10.66 -4.74
C ALA A 150 14.21 11.44 -3.46
N ALA A 151 15.34 11.10 -2.84
CA ALA A 151 15.85 11.79 -1.66
C ALA A 151 16.16 13.26 -1.95
N GLY A 152 16.71 13.58 -3.13
CA GLY A 152 16.90 14.96 -3.56
C GLY A 152 15.60 15.76 -3.63
N ARG A 153 14.52 15.17 -4.16
CA ARG A 153 13.19 15.82 -4.22
C ARG A 153 12.56 15.98 -2.84
N LEU A 154 12.69 14.98 -1.99
CA LEU A 154 12.14 14.99 -0.62
C LEU A 154 12.87 15.99 0.28
N ALA A 155 14.20 16.00 0.26
CA ALA A 155 15.00 16.89 1.10
C ALA A 155 14.72 18.37 0.81
N ALA A 156 14.42 18.74 -0.43
CA ALA A 156 14.02 20.10 -0.78
C ALA A 156 12.72 20.56 -0.07
N ALA A 157 11.86 19.62 0.35
CA ALA A 157 10.62 19.88 1.08
C ALA A 157 10.74 19.67 2.60
N CYS A 158 11.93 19.26 3.10
CA CYS A 158 12.17 18.97 4.51
C CYS A 158 13.23 19.93 5.08
N PRO A 159 12.84 21.00 5.79
CA PRO A 159 13.78 21.94 6.40
C PRO A 159 14.80 21.23 7.31
N GLY A 160 16.09 21.55 7.15
CA GLY A 160 17.16 21.01 7.99
C GLY A 160 17.60 19.58 7.66
N VAL A 161 17.09 18.97 6.58
CA VAL A 161 17.47 17.64 6.14
C VAL A 161 18.28 17.72 4.86
N SER A 162 19.49 17.14 4.84
CA SER A 162 20.26 16.99 3.60
C SER A 162 19.81 15.76 2.81
N ALA A 163 19.83 15.86 1.48
CA ALA A 163 19.55 14.73 0.59
C ALA A 163 20.46 13.53 0.89
N LEU A 164 21.73 13.79 1.21
CA LEU A 164 22.71 12.76 1.59
C LEU A 164 22.28 11.99 2.84
N ARG A 165 21.84 12.69 3.89
CA ARG A 165 21.36 12.03 5.12
C ARG A 165 20.14 11.17 4.83
N LEU A 166 19.19 11.71 4.06
CA LEU A 166 17.95 11.00 3.74
C LEU A 166 18.20 9.75 2.91
N VAL A 167 19.00 9.83 1.84
CA VAL A 167 19.30 8.65 1.03
C VAL A 167 20.09 7.60 1.80
N THR A 168 21.01 8.02 2.67
CA THR A 168 21.75 7.10 3.54
C THR A 168 20.80 6.29 4.41
N GLU A 169 19.81 6.94 5.04
CA GLU A 169 18.83 6.26 5.88
C GLU A 169 17.90 5.34 5.07
N LEU A 170 17.45 5.78 3.89
CA LEU A 170 16.62 4.96 3.00
C LEU A 170 17.36 3.70 2.53
N LYS A 171 18.62 3.83 2.08
CA LYS A 171 19.46 2.70 1.65
C LYS A 171 19.72 1.74 2.82
N ARG A 172 20.02 2.28 4.01
CA ARG A 172 20.19 1.48 5.24
C ARG A 172 18.94 0.66 5.55
N ARG A 173 17.76 1.28 5.53
CA ARG A 173 16.47 0.62 5.79
C ARG A 173 16.15 -0.45 4.75
N GLU A 174 16.43 -0.22 3.47
CA GLU A 174 16.20 -1.20 2.40
C GLU A 174 17.14 -2.41 2.52
N ALA A 175 18.40 -2.19 2.94
CA ALA A 175 19.37 -3.25 3.18
C ALA A 175 19.01 -4.13 4.40
N GLU A 176 18.36 -3.57 5.43
CA GLU A 176 17.88 -4.33 6.59
C GLU A 176 16.73 -5.29 6.22
N ALA A 177 15.77 -4.80 5.46
CA ALA A 177 14.65 -5.59 4.98
C ALA A 177 14.01 -4.93 3.77
N SER A 178 13.88 -5.70 2.69
CA SER A 178 13.28 -5.21 1.45
C SER A 178 11.87 -4.64 1.67
N SER A 179 11.62 -3.47 1.08
CA SER A 179 10.31 -2.81 1.05
C SER A 179 9.53 -3.06 -0.24
N MET A 180 9.95 -4.04 -1.04
CA MET A 180 9.22 -4.45 -2.24
C MET A 180 7.91 -5.10 -1.84
N VAL A 181 6.80 -4.52 -2.30
CA VAL A 181 5.46 -5.03 -2.02
C VAL A 181 4.91 -5.91 -3.13
N GLY A 182 5.59 -5.96 -4.29
CA GLY A 182 5.15 -6.62 -5.51
C GLY A 182 4.40 -5.69 -6.45
N GLY A 183 3.88 -6.20 -7.57
CA GLY A 183 3.18 -5.42 -8.59
C GLY A 183 4.08 -4.39 -9.28
N GLY A 184 5.40 -4.63 -9.27
CA GLY A 184 6.40 -3.67 -9.75
C GLY A 184 6.61 -2.46 -8.84
N VAL A 185 6.18 -2.50 -7.57
CA VAL A 185 6.26 -1.39 -6.61
C VAL A 185 7.22 -1.71 -5.45
N VAL A 186 8.01 -0.71 -5.07
CA VAL A 186 8.79 -0.67 -3.82
C VAL A 186 8.40 0.55 -2.99
N VAL A 187 8.43 0.41 -1.67
CA VAL A 187 7.99 1.47 -0.73
C VAL A 187 9.10 1.85 0.28
N PRO A 188 10.23 2.42 -0.19
CA PRO A 188 11.31 2.85 0.70
C PRO A 188 10.78 3.94 1.64
N HIS A 189 11.20 3.93 2.89
CA HIS A 189 10.69 4.90 3.85
C HIS A 189 11.71 5.24 4.93
N ALA A 190 11.61 6.46 5.44
CA ALA A 190 12.48 6.99 6.47
C ALA A 190 11.71 7.87 7.46
N PHE A 191 12.27 8.00 8.66
CA PHE A 191 11.72 8.84 9.72
C PHE A 191 12.63 10.03 9.97
N ILE A 192 12.03 11.21 10.00
CA ILE A 192 12.72 12.47 10.24
C ILE A 192 11.94 13.24 11.29
N GLU A 193 12.58 13.49 12.42
CA GLU A 193 11.98 14.25 13.53
C GLU A 193 11.29 15.53 13.06
N HIS A 194 10.13 15.82 13.65
CA HIS A 194 9.34 17.03 13.39
C HIS A 194 8.90 17.22 11.92
N THR A 195 8.92 16.18 11.09
CA THR A 195 8.48 16.24 9.69
C THR A 195 7.04 15.75 9.54
N THR A 196 6.18 16.55 8.93
CA THR A 196 4.84 16.09 8.51
C THR A 196 4.97 15.03 7.42
N PRO A 197 4.12 13.99 7.37
CA PRO A 197 4.23 12.97 6.34
C PRO A 197 4.22 13.54 4.91
N LEU A 198 5.15 13.11 4.07
CA LEU A 198 5.19 13.43 2.65
C LEU A 198 5.68 12.22 1.83
N ALA A 199 5.44 12.27 0.52
CA ALA A 199 5.86 11.23 -0.40
C ALA A 199 6.57 11.81 -1.63
N ALA A 200 7.40 10.97 -2.24
CA ALA A 200 7.88 11.13 -3.61
C ALA A 200 7.52 9.90 -4.43
N LEU A 201 7.29 10.10 -5.72
CA LEU A 201 6.90 9.06 -6.65
C LEU A 201 7.87 9.05 -7.82
N VAL A 202 8.44 7.90 -8.14
CA VAL A 202 9.38 7.74 -9.25
C VAL A 202 8.93 6.60 -10.15
N THR A 203 8.50 6.91 -11.37
CA THR A 203 8.28 5.89 -12.42
C THR A 203 9.56 5.69 -13.21
N LEU A 204 9.85 4.46 -13.60
CA LEU A 204 11.07 4.11 -14.33
C LEU A 204 10.80 4.02 -15.83
N ALA A 205 11.70 4.58 -16.65
CA ALA A 205 11.60 4.50 -18.11
C ALA A 205 11.78 3.06 -18.61
N LYS A 206 12.60 2.27 -17.92
CA LYS A 206 12.77 0.84 -18.14
C LYS A 206 12.65 0.13 -16.80
N PRO A 207 11.87 -0.96 -16.71
CA PRO A 207 11.79 -1.72 -15.48
C PRO A 207 13.17 -2.23 -15.04
N LEU A 208 13.46 -2.15 -13.74
CA LEU A 208 14.67 -2.72 -13.16
C LEU A 208 14.46 -4.21 -12.84
N THR A 209 15.39 -5.04 -13.30
CA THR A 209 15.44 -6.45 -12.91
C THR A 209 15.98 -6.56 -11.50
N ALA A 210 15.14 -6.96 -10.55
CA ALA A 210 15.50 -7.18 -9.16
C ALA A 210 14.76 -8.40 -8.61
N GLU A 211 15.17 -8.89 -7.44
CA GLU A 211 14.46 -9.96 -6.73
C GLU A 211 13.14 -9.45 -6.16
N THR A 212 12.07 -9.51 -6.95
CA THR A 212 10.74 -9.09 -6.53
C THR A 212 9.90 -10.27 -6.02
N PRO A 213 8.99 -10.06 -5.06
CA PRO A 213 8.17 -11.13 -4.46
C PRO A 213 7.32 -11.94 -5.46
N ASP A 214 6.94 -11.32 -6.57
CA ASP A 214 6.09 -11.89 -7.62
C ASP A 214 6.76 -12.00 -8.98
N ARG A 215 8.08 -11.80 -9.05
CA ARG A 215 8.90 -11.82 -10.28
C ARG A 215 8.48 -10.79 -11.33
N VAL A 216 7.65 -9.81 -10.95
CA VAL A 216 7.34 -8.66 -11.78
C VAL A 216 8.50 -7.66 -11.64
N PRO A 217 9.15 -7.21 -12.74
CA PRO A 217 10.22 -6.22 -12.67
C PRO A 217 9.77 -4.93 -11.98
N LEU A 218 10.71 -4.29 -11.28
CA LEU A 218 10.44 -3.05 -10.55
C LEU A 218 10.22 -1.89 -11.54
N GLN A 219 9.13 -1.15 -11.36
CA GLN A 219 8.71 -0.07 -12.26
C GLN A 219 8.40 1.24 -11.54
N LEU A 220 8.09 1.17 -10.25
CA LEU A 220 7.61 2.30 -9.47
C LEU A 220 8.22 2.30 -8.07
N LEU A 221 8.74 3.44 -7.66
CA LEU A 221 9.09 3.72 -6.28
C LEU A 221 8.05 4.69 -5.69
N VAL A 222 7.55 4.36 -4.50
CA VAL A 222 6.77 5.28 -3.67
C VAL A 222 7.56 5.49 -2.37
N VAL A 223 8.31 6.59 -2.31
CA VAL A 223 9.19 6.86 -1.15
C VAL A 223 8.41 7.68 -0.11
N LEU A 224 8.32 7.17 1.12
CA LEU A 224 7.57 7.80 2.21
C LEU A 224 8.51 8.38 3.27
N VAL A 225 8.25 9.61 3.70
CA VAL A 225 8.95 10.25 4.82
C VAL A 225 7.94 10.74 5.83
N GLY A 226 8.23 10.60 7.13
CA GLY A 226 7.38 11.16 8.17
C GLY A 226 8.07 11.30 9.53
N GLY A 227 7.38 11.94 10.47
CA GLY A 227 7.91 12.27 11.79
C GLY A 227 8.09 11.08 12.73
N GLU A 228 7.14 10.15 12.69
CA GLU A 228 7.00 9.13 13.73
C GLU A 228 6.56 7.79 13.15
N ARG A 229 6.95 6.73 13.86
CA ARG A 229 6.50 5.35 13.64
C ARG A 229 5.08 5.16 14.18
N GLY A 230 4.47 4.00 13.88
CA GLY A 230 3.19 3.59 14.46
C GLY A 230 2.06 3.49 13.45
N ARG A 231 0.83 3.43 13.95
CA ARG A 231 -0.38 3.06 13.19
C ARG A 231 -0.54 3.86 11.90
N ALA A 232 -0.45 5.18 11.96
CA ALA A 232 -0.64 6.04 10.77
C ALA A 232 0.39 5.76 9.66
N HIS A 233 1.62 5.38 10.02
CA HIS A 233 2.65 4.99 9.07
C HIS A 233 2.36 3.61 8.47
N LEU A 234 2.02 2.61 9.31
CA LEU A 234 1.63 1.27 8.85
C LEU A 234 0.43 1.32 7.90
N MET A 235 -0.55 2.18 8.18
CA MET A 235 -1.69 2.43 7.29
C MET A 235 -1.27 2.94 5.91
N ARG A 236 -0.27 3.83 5.82
CA ARG A 236 0.25 4.31 4.53
C ARG A 236 0.97 3.21 3.77
N LEU A 237 1.80 2.41 4.44
CA LEU A 237 2.48 1.27 3.80
C LEU A 237 1.46 0.25 3.25
N ALA A 238 0.47 -0.11 4.07
CA ALA A 238 -0.60 -1.03 3.68
C ALA A 238 -1.42 -0.48 2.50
N HIS A 239 -1.70 0.82 2.50
CA HIS A 239 -2.41 1.48 1.41
C HIS A 239 -1.62 1.45 0.10
N VAL A 240 -0.32 1.75 0.12
CA VAL A 240 0.54 1.65 -1.08
C VAL A 240 0.60 0.21 -1.59
N ALA A 241 0.74 -0.77 -0.69
CA ALA A 241 0.72 -2.19 -1.06
C ALA A 241 -0.62 -2.60 -1.71
N ARG A 242 -1.74 -2.10 -1.19
CA ARG A 242 -3.06 -2.30 -1.81
C ARG A 242 -3.14 -1.67 -3.20
N LEU A 243 -2.64 -0.44 -3.38
CA LEU A 243 -2.61 0.17 -4.71
C LEU A 243 -1.75 -0.65 -5.69
N ALA A 244 -0.62 -1.19 -5.22
CA ALA A 244 0.23 -2.08 -6.01
C ALA A 244 -0.51 -3.35 -6.46
N SER A 245 -1.35 -3.95 -5.60
CA SER A 245 -2.17 -5.12 -5.97
C SER A 245 -3.25 -4.78 -7.00
N HIS A 246 -3.59 -3.51 -7.16
CA HIS A 246 -4.57 -3.01 -8.15
C HIS A 246 -3.92 -2.38 -9.38
N GLY A 247 -2.66 -2.73 -9.67
CA GLY A 247 -1.98 -2.34 -10.91
C GLY A 247 -1.47 -0.90 -10.92
N LEU A 248 -1.13 -0.33 -9.75
CA LEU A 248 -0.59 1.03 -9.67
C LEU A 248 0.60 1.27 -10.61
N ALA A 249 1.60 0.38 -10.61
CA ALA A 249 2.78 0.56 -11.45
C ALA A 249 2.43 0.52 -12.95
N GLU A 250 1.56 -0.42 -13.36
CA GLU A 250 1.11 -0.58 -14.75
C GLU A 250 0.40 0.68 -15.25
N ARG A 251 -0.52 1.23 -14.44
CA ARG A 251 -1.25 2.45 -14.81
C ARG A 251 -0.37 3.68 -14.94
N LEU A 252 0.70 3.76 -14.14
CA LEU A 252 1.58 4.94 -14.14
C LEU A 252 2.79 4.81 -15.10
N ALA A 253 2.99 3.65 -15.72
CA ALA A 253 4.22 3.35 -16.47
C ALA A 253 4.47 4.29 -17.65
N ASN A 254 3.41 4.78 -18.30
CA ASN A 254 3.49 5.60 -19.51
C ASN A 254 3.14 7.07 -19.30
N GLU A 255 2.84 7.48 -18.06
CA GLU A 255 2.48 8.86 -17.76
C GLU A 255 3.70 9.79 -17.83
N ASP A 256 3.52 10.96 -18.42
CA ASP A 256 4.54 11.99 -18.57
C ASP A 256 4.18 13.32 -17.89
N GLN A 257 2.95 13.44 -17.35
CA GLN A 257 2.51 14.60 -16.59
C GLN A 257 2.06 14.23 -15.16
N PRO A 258 2.48 15.00 -14.13
CA PRO A 258 2.04 14.81 -12.74
C PRO A 258 0.51 14.79 -12.56
N GLN A 259 -0.22 15.55 -13.38
CA GLN A 259 -1.68 15.63 -13.33
C GLN A 259 -2.34 14.30 -13.68
N GLN A 260 -1.80 13.56 -14.66
CA GLN A 260 -2.30 12.24 -15.04
C GLN A 260 -2.04 11.22 -13.92
N VAL A 261 -0.86 11.29 -13.30
CA VAL A 261 -0.52 10.46 -12.13
C VAL A 261 -1.50 10.69 -10.98
N LEU A 262 -1.78 11.95 -10.66
CA LEU A 262 -2.75 12.30 -9.60
C LEU A 262 -4.17 11.84 -9.95
N ALA A 263 -4.59 11.96 -11.22
CA ALA A 263 -5.89 11.47 -11.67
C ALA A 263 -6.01 9.94 -11.49
N HIS A 264 -5.04 9.17 -11.97
CA HIS A 264 -5.04 7.71 -11.81
C HIS A 264 -4.95 7.25 -10.36
N LEU A 265 -4.16 7.95 -9.53
CA LEU A 265 -4.14 7.69 -8.09
C LEU A 265 -5.52 7.92 -7.46
N THR A 266 -6.17 9.04 -7.77
CA THR A 266 -7.50 9.37 -7.22
C THR A 266 -8.53 8.32 -7.65
N GLU A 267 -8.49 7.86 -8.90
CA GLU A 267 -9.35 6.78 -9.39
C GLU A 267 -9.12 5.46 -8.66
N LEU A 268 -7.87 5.04 -8.49
CA LEU A 268 -7.52 3.82 -7.74
C LEU A 268 -7.90 3.94 -6.26
N GLU A 269 -7.75 5.12 -5.68
CA GLU A 269 -8.10 5.38 -4.28
C GLU A 269 -9.61 5.43 -4.06
N ALA A 270 -10.38 5.78 -5.09
CA ALA A 270 -11.84 5.72 -5.06
C ALA A 270 -12.40 4.29 -5.12
N LEU A 271 -11.59 3.29 -5.51
CA LEU A 271 -11.96 1.85 -5.47
C LEU A 271 -11.96 1.26 -4.04
N ARG A 272 -12.16 2.09 -3.02
CA ARG A 272 -12.22 1.72 -1.59
C ARG A 272 -13.51 1.02 -1.18
#